data_AF-A0A8D1FBL4-F1
#
_entry.id   AF-A0A8D1FBL4-F1
#
_cell.length_a   1.000
_cell.length_b   1.000
_cell.length_c   1.000
_cell.angle_alpha   90.00
_cell.angle_beta   90.00
_cell.angle_gamma   90.00
#
_symmetry.space_group_name_H-M   'P 1'
#
loop_
_entity.id
_entity.type
_entity.pdbx_description
1 polymer ?
#
loop_
_entity_poly.entity_id
_entity_poly.type
_entity_poly.pdbx_seq_one_letter_code
_entity_poly.pdbx_strand_id
1 'polypeptide(L)'
;GFCMFVLSLVKKHYRLQFYMLSPKKTWEGFIGGFFSTVVFGFIAAYVLSKYQYFVCPVEYRSDINSFVTECEPSELFQLQSYSLPPSLKAVLRQEAVSLYPFQIHSIALSTFASLIGPFGGFFASGFKRAFKIKDFANTIPGHGGIMDRFDCQYLMATFVHVYITSFIRGPNPSKVLQQLLVLQPEQQLNIYKTLKIHLIEKGILQPTLKV
;
A
#
# COMPACT_ATOMS: atom_id res chain seq x y z
N GLY A 1 -7.17 -12.26 -1.94
CA GLY A 1 -6.61 -13.09 -0.85
C GLY A 1 -6.98 -12.53 0.52
N PHE A 2 -6.12 -11.69 1.10
CA PHE A 2 -6.22 -11.34 2.52
C PHE A 2 -7.49 -10.57 2.94
N CYS A 3 -7.99 -9.64 2.11
CA CYS A 3 -9.28 -8.99 2.32
C CYS A 3 -10.44 -10.01 2.44
N MET A 4 -10.44 -11.09 1.65
CA MET A 4 -11.39 -12.20 1.75
C MET A 4 -11.23 -13.07 3.01
N PHE A 5 -10.03 -13.09 3.62
CA PHE A 5 -9.78 -13.81 4.89
C PHE A 5 -10.26 -12.99 6.09
N VAL A 6 -9.96 -11.70 6.13
CA VAL A 6 -10.54 -10.75 7.10
C VAL A 6 -12.06 -10.71 6.95
N LEU A 7 -12.58 -10.59 5.72
CA LEU A 7 -14.01 -10.71 5.45
C LEU A 7 -14.57 -12.08 5.88
N SER A 8 -13.85 -13.19 5.74
CA SER A 8 -14.34 -14.53 6.17
C SER A 8 -14.36 -14.70 7.68
N LEU A 9 -13.38 -14.18 8.40
CA LEU A 9 -13.40 -14.16 9.88
C LEU A 9 -14.55 -13.27 10.39
N VAL A 10 -14.74 -12.11 9.78
CA VAL A 10 -15.92 -11.25 10.00
C VAL A 10 -17.22 -11.94 9.56
N LYS A 11 -17.22 -12.77 8.51
CA LYS A 11 -18.44 -13.47 8.02
C LYS A 11 -18.80 -14.70 8.87
N LYS A 12 -17.83 -15.32 9.55
CA LYS A 12 -18.05 -16.55 10.36
C LYS A 12 -18.72 -16.27 11.72
N HIS A 13 -18.66 -15.03 12.23
CA HIS A 13 -19.30 -14.67 13.51
C HIS A 13 -20.48 -13.67 13.39
N TYR A 14 -20.57 -12.90 12.31
CA TYR A 14 -21.64 -11.91 12.13
C TYR A 14 -22.92 -12.53 11.53
N ARG A 15 -23.57 -13.44 12.27
CA ARG A 15 -24.94 -13.87 11.94
C ARG A 15 -25.95 -12.86 12.49
N LEU A 16 -26.44 -12.00 11.59
CA LEU A 16 -27.50 -11.01 11.75
C LEU A 16 -27.05 -9.64 12.31
N GLN A 17 -26.34 -8.87 11.47
CA GLN A 17 -26.93 -7.64 10.89
C GLN A 17 -26.69 -6.25 11.63
N PHE A 18 -27.59 -5.22 11.57
CA PHE A 18 -27.40 -3.75 11.85
C PHE A 18 -28.70 -2.90 12.22
N TYR A 19 -28.95 -2.68 13.52
CA TYR A 19 -30.14 -2.25 14.33
C TYR A 19 -31.62 -2.03 13.88
N MET A 20 -32.01 -1.72 12.64
CA MET A 20 -33.44 -1.83 12.21
C MET A 20 -33.65 -2.25 10.76
N LEU A 21 -32.61 -2.20 9.93
CA LEU A 21 -32.57 -3.06 8.75
C LEU A 21 -32.50 -4.56 9.14
N SER A 22 -32.05 -4.86 10.36
CA SER A 22 -30.83 -5.65 10.56
C SER A 22 -30.51 -5.52 12.10
N PRO A 23 -29.84 -6.45 12.85
CA PRO A 23 -29.35 -6.15 14.26
C PRO A 23 -27.82 -5.92 14.61
N LYS A 24 -26.99 -6.97 14.74
CA LYS A 24 -25.69 -7.12 15.46
C LYS A 24 -24.39 -6.63 14.75
N LYS A 25 -23.96 -5.40 14.99
CA LYS A 25 -22.53 -5.02 14.86
C LYS A 25 -21.98 -4.50 16.18
N THR A 26 -21.23 -5.32 16.90
CA THR A 26 -20.51 -4.87 18.10
C THR A 26 -19.30 -4.03 17.70
N TRP A 27 -19.12 -2.91 18.42
CA TRP A 27 -17.95 -2.05 18.35
C TRP A 27 -16.66 -2.83 18.65
N GLU A 28 -16.74 -3.78 19.58
CA GLU A 28 -15.69 -4.74 19.95
C GLU A 28 -15.16 -5.54 18.76
N GLY A 29 -16.03 -6.05 17.90
CA GLY A 29 -15.62 -6.83 16.72
C GLY A 29 -14.98 -5.97 15.63
N PHE A 30 -15.35 -4.70 15.54
CA PHE A 30 -14.67 -3.72 14.67
C PHE A 30 -13.26 -3.38 15.20
N ILE A 31 -13.13 -3.13 16.51
CA ILE A 31 -11.83 -2.90 17.17
C ILE A 31 -10.92 -4.13 17.06
N GLY A 32 -11.44 -5.32 17.37
CA GLY A 32 -10.68 -6.58 17.27
C GLY A 32 -10.23 -6.86 15.85
N GLY A 33 -11.10 -6.62 14.86
CA GLY A 33 -10.75 -6.68 13.45
C GLY A 33 -9.65 -5.69 13.05
N PHE A 34 -9.71 -4.46 13.58
CA PHE A 34 -8.70 -3.43 13.36
C PHE A 34 -7.32 -3.84 13.88
N PHE A 35 -7.21 -4.13 15.18
CA PHE A 35 -5.94 -4.54 15.77
C PHE A 35 -5.40 -5.84 15.15
N SER A 36 -6.26 -6.83 14.90
CA SER A 36 -5.84 -8.07 14.25
C SER A 36 -5.33 -7.85 12.82
N THR A 37 -5.92 -6.92 12.07
CA THR A 37 -5.51 -6.62 10.68
C THR A 37 -4.18 -5.88 10.63
N VAL A 38 -3.94 -4.95 11.56
CA VAL A 38 -2.67 -4.21 11.66
C VAL A 38 -1.54 -5.13 12.14
N VAL A 39 -1.75 -5.90 13.21
CA VAL A 39 -0.74 -6.85 13.72
C VAL A 39 -0.39 -7.92 12.69
N PHE A 40 -1.41 -8.53 12.05
CA PHE A 40 -1.14 -9.49 10.98
C PHE A 40 -0.44 -8.83 9.79
N GLY A 41 -0.87 -7.64 9.35
CA GLY A 41 -0.26 -6.92 8.23
C GLY A 41 1.21 -6.60 8.46
N PHE A 42 1.59 -6.25 9.69
CA PHE A 42 2.98 -6.02 10.07
C PHE A 42 3.83 -7.31 10.04
N ILE A 43 3.32 -8.40 10.62
CA ILE A 43 4.01 -9.71 10.62
C ILE A 43 4.12 -10.28 9.20
N ALA A 44 3.05 -10.19 8.41
CA ALA A 44 3.04 -10.63 7.03
C ALA A 44 4.03 -9.82 6.18
N ALA A 45 4.09 -8.50 6.35
CA ALA A 45 5.08 -7.67 5.65
C ALA A 45 6.53 -8.13 5.94
N TYR A 46 6.85 -8.44 7.21
CA TYR A 46 8.15 -9.00 7.57
C TYR A 46 8.42 -10.36 6.90
N VAL A 47 7.47 -11.30 6.96
CA VAL A 47 7.63 -12.65 6.38
C VAL A 47 7.73 -12.61 4.85
N LEU A 48 6.88 -11.84 4.16
CA LEU A 48 6.93 -11.74 2.69
C LEU A 48 8.21 -11.06 2.20
N SER A 49 8.73 -10.07 2.92
CA SER A 49 9.97 -9.35 2.54
C SER A 49 11.20 -10.26 2.55
N LYS A 50 11.16 -11.41 3.24
CA LYS A 50 12.24 -12.40 3.27
C LYS A 50 12.33 -13.24 1.98
N TYR A 51 11.26 -13.36 1.21
CA TYR A 51 11.21 -14.22 0.02
C TYR A 51 11.34 -13.37 -1.25
N GLN A 52 12.45 -13.52 -1.98
CA GLN A 52 12.73 -12.78 -3.22
C GLN A 52 11.59 -12.90 -4.25
N TYR A 53 10.90 -14.04 -4.32
CA TYR A 53 9.73 -14.25 -5.18
C TYR A 53 8.60 -13.21 -5.03
N PHE A 54 8.43 -12.60 -3.84
CA PHE A 54 7.42 -11.55 -3.60
C PHE A 54 7.96 -10.12 -3.71
N VAL A 55 9.29 -9.95 -3.80
CA VAL A 55 9.97 -8.66 -3.81
C VAL A 55 10.51 -8.31 -5.21
N CYS A 56 11.04 -9.31 -5.91
CA CYS A 56 11.62 -9.18 -7.23
C CYS A 56 10.56 -9.31 -8.33
N PRO A 57 10.68 -8.53 -9.43
CA PRO A 57 9.91 -8.79 -10.63
C PRO A 57 10.27 -10.17 -11.21
N VAL A 58 9.28 -10.84 -11.79
CA VAL A 58 9.50 -12.09 -12.53
C VAL A 58 9.98 -11.72 -13.94
N GLU A 59 11.22 -12.10 -14.27
CA GLU A 59 11.83 -11.83 -15.58
C GLU A 59 12.05 -13.15 -16.35
N TYR A 60 11.92 -13.12 -17.67
CA TYR A 60 12.12 -14.31 -18.51
C TYR A 60 13.55 -14.34 -19.06
N ARG A 61 14.36 -15.33 -18.63
CA ARG A 61 15.71 -15.55 -19.14
C ARG A 61 15.67 -16.45 -20.37
N SER A 62 15.80 -15.84 -21.55
CA SER A 62 15.94 -16.55 -22.84
C SER A 62 17.10 -17.55 -22.85
N ASP A 63 18.17 -17.29 -22.11
CA ASP A 63 19.38 -18.14 -22.05
C ASP A 63 19.11 -19.51 -21.42
N ILE A 64 18.10 -19.62 -20.56
CA ILE A 64 17.79 -20.79 -19.72
C ILE A 64 16.35 -21.28 -19.96
N ASN A 65 15.60 -20.62 -20.84
CA ASN A 65 14.17 -20.84 -21.10
C ASN A 65 13.31 -20.96 -19.82
N SER A 66 13.60 -20.12 -18.83
CA SER A 66 12.95 -20.17 -17.51
C SER A 66 12.67 -18.78 -16.94
N PHE A 67 11.61 -18.71 -16.13
CA PHE A 67 11.31 -17.52 -15.32
C PHE A 67 12.23 -17.49 -14.09
N VAL A 68 12.94 -16.39 -13.91
CA VAL A 68 13.91 -16.19 -12.81
C VAL A 68 13.44 -15.01 -11.95
N THR A 69 13.61 -15.13 -10.63
CA THR A 69 13.21 -14.10 -9.63
C THR A 69 14.40 -13.59 -8.82
N GLU A 70 15.58 -13.69 -9.39
CA GLU A 70 16.84 -13.21 -8.81
C GLU A 70 17.01 -11.73 -9.13
N CYS A 71 16.89 -10.89 -8.11
CA CYS A 71 17.18 -9.47 -8.19
C CYS A 71 17.84 -8.98 -6.89
N GLU A 72 18.52 -7.84 -6.97
CA GLU A 72 18.91 -7.09 -5.78
C GLU A 72 17.67 -6.36 -5.21
N PRO A 73 17.25 -6.60 -3.95
CA PRO A 73 16.08 -5.96 -3.39
C PRO A 73 16.24 -4.44 -3.30
N SER A 74 15.24 -3.68 -3.74
CA SER A 74 15.22 -2.22 -3.56
C SER A 74 15.23 -1.83 -2.07
N GLU A 75 15.71 -0.62 -1.76
CA GLU A 75 15.88 -0.09 -0.39
C GLU A 75 14.67 -0.30 0.54
N LEU A 76 13.44 -0.25 0.00
CA LEU A 76 12.18 -0.51 0.71
C LEU A 76 12.09 -1.90 1.37
N PHE A 77 12.80 -2.88 0.83
CA PHE A 77 12.87 -4.27 1.26
C PHE A 77 14.28 -4.65 1.79
N GLN A 78 15.15 -3.67 1.99
CA GLN A 78 16.40 -3.84 2.73
C GLN A 78 16.17 -3.52 4.22
N LEU A 79 16.96 -4.16 5.08
CA LEU A 79 16.79 -4.04 6.53
C LEU A 79 17.47 -2.75 7.03
N GLN A 80 16.68 -1.76 7.47
CA GLN A 80 17.20 -0.47 7.95
C GLN A 80 17.17 -0.38 9.48
N SER A 81 18.20 0.21 10.08
CA SER A 81 18.27 0.48 11.51
C SER A 81 17.63 1.83 11.85
N TYR A 82 16.52 1.82 12.59
CA TYR A 82 15.88 3.04 13.08
C TYR A 82 16.22 3.28 14.56
N SER A 83 16.58 4.52 14.90
CA SER A 83 16.77 4.93 16.28
C SER A 83 15.42 5.19 16.96
N LEU A 84 15.23 4.62 18.15
CA LEU A 84 13.95 4.74 18.86
C LEU A 84 13.80 6.11 19.56
N PRO A 85 12.59 6.71 19.54
CA PRO A 85 12.33 7.92 20.32
C PRO A 85 12.40 7.62 21.84
N PRO A 86 12.69 8.62 22.70
CA PRO A 86 12.97 8.39 24.12
C PRO A 86 11.87 7.63 24.87
N SER A 87 10.61 7.87 24.51
CA SER A 87 9.44 7.18 25.07
C SER A 87 9.40 5.68 24.75
N LEU A 88 9.82 5.26 23.56
CA LEU A 88 9.92 3.84 23.21
C LEU A 88 11.17 3.17 23.80
N LYS A 89 12.30 3.89 23.93
CA LYS A 89 13.51 3.36 24.59
C LYS A 89 13.20 2.87 26.01
N ALA A 90 12.41 3.63 26.77
CA ALA A 90 11.99 3.26 28.13
C ALA A 90 11.15 1.97 28.19
N VAL A 91 10.38 1.67 27.14
CA VAL A 91 9.52 0.47 27.05
C VAL A 91 10.28 -0.74 26.50
N LEU A 92 11.07 -0.56 25.44
CA LEU A 92 11.69 -1.65 24.68
C LEU A 92 13.10 -2.04 25.15
N ARG A 93 13.77 -1.24 26.00
CA ARG A 93 15.17 -1.43 26.44
C ARG A 93 16.18 -1.66 25.30
N GLN A 94 15.87 -1.20 24.09
CA GLN A 94 16.76 -1.23 22.94
C GLN A 94 16.96 0.20 22.41
N GLU A 95 18.13 0.45 21.82
CA GLU A 95 18.45 1.78 21.28
C GLU A 95 18.05 1.94 19.81
N ALA A 96 18.13 0.85 19.06
CA ALA A 96 17.80 0.76 17.64
C ALA A 96 17.00 -0.53 17.37
N VAL A 97 16.11 -0.47 16.38
CA VAL A 97 15.37 -1.65 15.88
C VAL A 97 15.61 -1.77 14.38
N SER A 98 15.93 -2.97 13.94
CA SER A 98 16.06 -3.33 12.53
C SER A 98 14.69 -3.64 11.94
N LEU A 99 14.22 -2.83 11.00
CA LEU A 99 12.92 -2.98 10.34
C LEU A 99 13.06 -2.78 8.84
N TYR A 100 12.22 -3.44 8.05
CA TYR A 100 12.07 -3.10 6.64
C TYR A 100 11.22 -1.84 6.51
N PRO A 101 11.60 -0.83 5.69
CA PRO A 101 10.77 0.34 5.43
C PRO A 101 9.34 -0.02 4.99
N PHE A 102 9.19 -1.11 4.22
CA PHE A 102 7.89 -1.65 3.81
C PHE A 102 6.95 -2.01 4.98
N GLN A 103 7.47 -2.39 6.16
CA GLN A 103 6.62 -2.67 7.34
C GLN A 103 5.89 -1.41 7.82
N ILE A 104 6.51 -0.24 7.72
CA ILE A 104 5.91 1.05 8.10
C ILE A 104 4.73 1.37 7.16
N HIS A 105 4.92 1.19 5.86
CA HIS A 105 3.86 1.34 4.86
C HIS A 105 2.72 0.31 5.06
N SER A 106 3.05 -0.93 5.44
CA SER A 106 2.05 -1.97 5.74
C SER A 106 1.09 -1.56 6.87
N ILE A 107 1.55 -0.82 7.89
CA ILE A 107 0.68 -0.29 8.96
C ILE A 107 -0.36 0.68 8.38
N ALA A 108 0.05 1.60 7.50
CA ALA A 108 -0.89 2.53 6.86
C ALA A 108 -1.91 1.81 5.96
N LEU A 109 -1.44 0.85 5.14
CA LEU A 109 -2.30 0.07 4.25
C LEU A 109 -3.31 -0.81 5.01
N SER A 110 -2.87 -1.47 6.09
CA SER A 110 -3.73 -2.33 6.93
C SER A 110 -4.74 -1.53 7.76
N THR A 111 -4.32 -0.37 8.28
CA THR A 111 -5.21 0.61 8.94
C THR A 111 -6.34 1.03 8.00
N PHE A 112 -6.01 1.50 6.78
CA PHE A 112 -7.02 1.87 5.79
C PHE A 112 -7.92 0.69 5.40
N ALA A 113 -7.34 -0.49 5.18
CA ALA A 113 -8.10 -1.69 4.82
C ALA A 113 -9.15 -2.09 5.87
N SER A 114 -8.81 -1.99 7.17
CA SER A 114 -9.77 -2.31 8.23
C SER A 114 -10.83 -1.23 8.45
N LEU A 115 -10.50 0.04 8.20
CA LEU A 115 -11.47 1.13 8.32
C LEU A 115 -12.46 1.13 7.15
N ILE A 116 -11.96 0.99 5.91
CA ILE A 116 -12.76 1.19 4.69
C ILE A 116 -13.34 -0.11 4.13
N GLY A 117 -12.70 -1.27 4.35
CA GLY A 117 -13.20 -2.58 3.91
C GLY A 117 -14.66 -2.87 4.32
N PRO A 118 -15.10 -2.57 5.56
CA PRO A 118 -16.50 -2.70 5.96
C PRO A 118 -17.48 -1.85 5.13
N PHE A 119 -17.08 -0.68 4.62
CA PHE A 119 -17.94 0.20 3.83
C PHE A 119 -18.18 -0.32 2.41
N GLY A 120 -17.20 -0.99 1.79
CA GLY A 120 -17.39 -1.64 0.48
C GLY A 120 -18.54 -2.66 0.50
N GLY A 121 -18.62 -3.47 1.56
CA GLY A 121 -19.73 -4.42 1.75
C GLY A 121 -21.09 -3.75 1.99
N PHE A 122 -21.12 -2.53 2.55
CA PHE A 122 -22.36 -1.77 2.69
C PHE A 122 -22.82 -1.15 1.38
N PHE A 123 -21.90 -0.65 0.55
CA PHE A 123 -22.23 -0.11 -0.77
C PHE A 123 -22.89 -1.17 -1.67
N ALA A 124 -22.28 -2.35 -1.77
CA ALA A 124 -22.82 -3.50 -2.48
C ALA A 124 -24.24 -3.89 -1.99
N SER A 125 -24.42 -3.94 -0.66
CA SER A 125 -25.72 -4.28 -0.05
C SER A 125 -26.78 -3.19 -0.24
N GLY A 126 -26.39 -1.91 -0.25
CA GLY A 126 -27.28 -0.78 -0.49
C GLY A 126 -27.75 -0.73 -1.93
N PHE A 127 -26.82 -0.91 -2.88
CA PHE A 127 -27.09 -0.93 -4.31
C PHE A 127 -28.09 -2.05 -4.68
N LYS A 128 -27.88 -3.28 -4.21
CA LYS A 128 -28.84 -4.39 -4.40
C LYS A 128 -30.25 -4.07 -3.88
N ARG A 129 -30.35 -3.38 -2.74
CA ARG A 129 -31.65 -2.97 -2.18
C ARG A 129 -32.33 -1.88 -3.01
N ALA A 130 -31.57 -0.92 -3.55
CA ALA A 130 -32.11 0.16 -4.38
C ALA A 130 -32.73 -0.35 -5.69
N PHE A 131 -32.10 -1.33 -6.34
CA PHE A 131 -32.58 -1.88 -7.61
C PHE A 131 -33.59 -3.03 -7.48
N LYS A 132 -33.91 -3.49 -6.27
CA LYS A 132 -34.73 -4.70 -5.98
C LYS A 132 -34.19 -6.00 -6.63
N ILE A 133 -32.97 -5.99 -7.17
CA ILE A 133 -32.29 -7.17 -7.73
C ILE A 133 -31.58 -7.89 -6.58
N LYS A 134 -31.97 -9.13 -6.33
CA LYS A 134 -31.49 -9.90 -5.16
C LYS A 134 -30.04 -10.36 -5.29
N ASP A 135 -29.66 -10.78 -6.51
CA ASP A 135 -28.32 -11.24 -6.87
C ASP A 135 -28.02 -10.82 -8.33
N PHE A 136 -26.84 -10.26 -8.59
CA PHE A 136 -26.46 -9.79 -9.94
C PHE A 136 -26.19 -10.90 -10.95
N ALA A 137 -25.91 -12.12 -10.49
CA ALA A 137 -25.90 -13.34 -11.29
C ALA A 137 -25.87 -14.58 -10.38
N ASN A 138 -26.57 -15.66 -10.76
CA ASN A 138 -26.49 -16.97 -10.12
C ASN A 138 -25.25 -17.77 -10.58
N THR A 139 -24.07 -17.13 -10.68
CA THR A 139 -22.89 -17.76 -11.29
C THR A 139 -22.40 -18.98 -10.51
N ILE A 140 -22.55 -19.01 -9.18
CA ILE A 140 -22.27 -20.19 -8.33
C ILE A 140 -23.28 -20.24 -7.16
N PRO A 141 -24.09 -21.30 -7.01
CA PRO A 141 -25.03 -21.43 -5.90
C PRO A 141 -24.31 -21.47 -4.54
N GLY A 142 -24.83 -20.72 -3.57
CA GLY A 142 -24.29 -20.66 -2.20
C GLY A 142 -23.03 -19.80 -2.01
N HIS A 143 -22.41 -19.27 -3.08
CA HIS A 143 -21.16 -18.50 -2.95
C HIS A 143 -21.34 -16.98 -2.87
N GLY A 144 -22.54 -16.47 -3.14
CA GLY A 144 -22.87 -15.04 -3.23
C GLY A 144 -22.37 -14.42 -4.54
N GLY A 145 -22.90 -13.24 -4.88
CA GLY A 145 -22.55 -12.54 -6.12
C GLY A 145 -21.04 -12.27 -6.23
N ILE A 146 -20.48 -12.51 -7.41
CA ILE A 146 -19.08 -12.18 -7.73
C ILE A 146 -18.82 -10.67 -7.54
N MET A 147 -19.79 -9.83 -7.90
CA MET A 147 -19.74 -8.37 -7.72
C MET A 147 -19.44 -7.95 -6.27
N ASP A 148 -20.14 -8.55 -5.29
CA ASP A 148 -19.98 -8.26 -3.85
C ASP A 148 -18.53 -8.48 -3.35
N ARG A 149 -17.75 -9.30 -4.06
CA ARG A 149 -16.34 -9.58 -3.73
C ARG A 149 -15.38 -8.60 -4.43
N PHE A 150 -15.76 -8.09 -5.60
CA PHE A 150 -14.93 -7.18 -6.37
C PHE A 150 -15.06 -5.72 -5.92
N ASP A 151 -16.21 -5.28 -5.41
CA ASP A 151 -16.42 -3.88 -4.97
C ASP A 151 -15.36 -3.42 -3.95
N CYS A 152 -15.14 -4.22 -2.89
CA CYS A 152 -14.12 -3.93 -1.89
C CYS A 152 -12.69 -4.10 -2.44
N GLN A 153 -12.46 -5.08 -3.31
CA GLN A 153 -11.13 -5.35 -3.88
C GLN A 153 -10.70 -4.23 -4.84
N TYR A 154 -11.64 -3.66 -5.61
CA TYR A 154 -11.40 -2.54 -6.54
C TYR A 154 -11.07 -1.24 -5.79
N LEU A 155 -11.84 -0.93 -4.74
CA LEU A 155 -11.56 0.21 -3.86
C LEU A 155 -10.16 0.07 -3.24
N MET A 156 -9.84 -1.10 -2.68
CA MET A 156 -8.52 -1.36 -2.10
C MET A 156 -7.38 -1.28 -3.14
N ALA A 157 -7.58 -1.79 -4.36
CA ALA A 157 -6.59 -1.71 -5.43
C ALA A 157 -6.31 -0.26 -5.84
N THR A 158 -7.37 0.56 -5.97
CA THR A 158 -7.26 2.00 -6.28
C THR A 158 -6.49 2.72 -5.19
N PHE A 159 -6.82 2.48 -3.91
CA PHE A 159 -6.11 3.08 -2.79
C PHE A 159 -4.63 2.66 -2.75
N VAL A 160 -4.32 1.36 -2.87
CA VAL A 160 -2.94 0.85 -2.88
C VAL A 160 -2.14 1.46 -4.04
N HIS A 161 -2.74 1.60 -5.23
CA HIS A 161 -2.09 2.24 -6.37
C HIS A 161 -1.73 3.70 -6.06
N VAL A 162 -2.72 4.50 -5.62
CA VAL A 162 -2.51 5.92 -5.26
C VAL A 162 -1.46 6.05 -4.15
N TYR A 163 -1.56 5.24 -3.09
CA TYR A 163 -0.62 5.24 -1.99
C TYR A 163 0.82 4.94 -2.45
N ILE A 164 1.01 3.93 -3.30
CA ILE A 164 2.33 3.62 -3.88
C ILE A 164 2.84 4.78 -4.73
N THR A 165 1.98 5.41 -5.56
CA THR A 165 2.41 6.54 -6.41
C THR A 165 2.72 7.82 -5.64
N SER A 166 2.09 8.04 -4.48
CA SER A 166 2.24 9.28 -3.70
C SER A 166 3.29 9.20 -2.59
N PHE A 167 3.45 8.03 -1.95
CA PHE A 167 4.30 7.89 -0.76
C PHE A 167 5.51 6.96 -0.93
N ILE A 168 5.50 6.07 -1.93
CA ILE A 168 6.56 5.05 -2.11
C ILE A 168 7.41 5.35 -3.35
N ARG A 169 6.78 5.73 -4.47
CA ARG A 169 7.50 6.11 -5.70
C ARG A 169 7.98 7.56 -5.61
N GLY A 170 9.25 7.75 -5.28
CA GLY A 170 9.92 9.04 -5.45
C GLY A 170 9.92 9.52 -6.92
N PRO A 171 10.10 10.83 -7.17
CA PRO A 171 10.17 11.37 -8.52
C PRO A 171 11.39 10.79 -9.24
N ASN A 172 11.15 9.92 -10.23
CA ASN A 172 12.22 9.31 -11.01
C ASN A 172 12.95 10.41 -11.82
N PRO A 173 14.29 10.58 -11.66
CA PRO A 173 15.02 11.69 -12.25
C PRO A 173 14.99 11.66 -13.79
N SER A 174 14.96 10.47 -14.40
CA SER A 174 14.85 10.32 -15.85
C SER A 174 13.49 10.80 -16.37
N LYS A 175 12.39 10.56 -15.63
CA LYS A 175 11.06 11.09 -16.00
C LYS A 175 10.98 12.61 -15.86
N VAL A 176 11.53 13.17 -14.78
CA VAL A 176 11.60 14.62 -14.58
C VAL A 176 12.45 15.26 -15.67
N LEU A 177 13.61 14.68 -16.00
CA LEU A 177 14.46 15.15 -17.09
C LEU A 177 13.76 15.08 -18.45
N GLN A 178 13.05 13.98 -18.74
CA GLN A 178 12.27 13.84 -19.97
C GLN A 178 11.14 14.88 -20.06
N GLN A 179 10.48 15.22 -18.94
CA GLN A 179 9.53 16.34 -18.90
C GLN A 179 10.22 17.68 -19.17
N LEU A 180 11.37 17.96 -18.55
CA LEU A 180 12.14 19.19 -18.78
C LEU A 180 12.58 19.35 -20.25
N LEU A 181 12.98 18.26 -20.90
CA LEU A 181 13.42 18.25 -22.31
C LEU A 181 12.29 18.58 -23.30
N VAL A 182 11.02 18.53 -22.89
CA VAL A 182 9.85 18.89 -23.72
C VAL A 182 9.47 20.38 -23.59
N LEU A 183 9.94 21.09 -22.55
CA LEU A 183 9.69 22.53 -22.41
C LEU A 183 10.44 23.37 -23.45
N GLN A 184 10.00 24.61 -23.65
CA GLN A 184 10.69 25.55 -24.55
C GLN A 184 12.13 25.87 -24.05
N PRO A 185 13.08 26.17 -24.96
CA PRO A 185 14.49 26.41 -24.59
C PRO A 185 14.69 27.51 -23.54
N GLU A 186 13.88 28.57 -23.55
CA GLU A 186 13.95 29.64 -22.55
C GLU A 186 13.56 29.15 -21.14
N GLN A 187 12.53 28.31 -21.06
CA GLN A 187 12.09 27.72 -19.79
C GLN A 187 13.12 26.71 -19.26
N GLN A 188 13.71 25.89 -20.14
CA GLN A 188 14.83 25.00 -19.80
C GLN A 188 16.01 25.79 -19.21
N LEU A 189 16.40 26.89 -19.86
CA LEU A 189 17.49 27.74 -19.41
C LEU A 189 17.19 28.40 -18.05
N ASN A 190 15.95 28.82 -17.80
CA ASN A 190 15.55 29.42 -16.53
C ASN A 190 15.56 28.38 -15.38
N ILE A 191 15.05 27.17 -15.63
CA ILE A 191 15.09 26.06 -14.67
C ILE A 191 16.53 25.67 -14.36
N TYR A 192 17.39 25.55 -15.38
CA TYR A 192 18.82 25.28 -15.19
C TYR A 192 19.53 26.34 -14.33
N LYS A 193 19.29 27.64 -14.60
CA LYS A 193 19.85 28.73 -13.80
C LYS A 193 19.40 28.66 -12.33
N THR A 194 18.10 28.45 -12.10
CA THR A 194 17.52 28.34 -10.75
C THR A 194 18.10 27.14 -9.99
N LEU A 195 18.16 25.98 -10.65
CA LEU A 195 18.75 24.77 -10.08
C LEU A 195 20.25 24.94 -9.78
N LYS A 196 21.01 25.58 -10.67
CA LYS A 196 22.43 25.88 -10.45
C LYS A 196 22.63 26.76 -9.21
N ILE A 197 21.81 27.80 -9.02
CA ILE A 197 21.88 28.68 -7.83
C ILE A 197 21.65 27.85 -6.56
N HIS A 198 20.56 27.07 -6.48
CA HIS A 198 20.28 26.22 -5.32
C HIS A 198 21.37 25.16 -5.03
N LEU A 199 22.02 24.61 -6.05
CA LEU A 199 23.12 23.66 -5.85
C LEU A 199 24.40 24.33 -5.33
N ILE A 200 24.64 25.60 -5.68
CA ILE A 200 25.74 26.41 -5.10
C ILE A 200 25.40 26.82 -3.67
N GLU A 201 24.17 27.26 -3.38
CA GLU A 201 23.72 27.61 -2.02
C GLU A 201 23.80 26.43 -1.05
N LYS A 202 23.54 25.20 -1.52
CA LYS A 202 23.71 23.97 -0.74
C LYS A 202 25.17 23.49 -0.64
N GLY A 203 26.13 24.18 -1.23
CA GLY A 203 27.54 23.78 -1.25
C GLY A 203 27.85 22.51 -2.07
N ILE A 204 26.91 22.04 -2.89
CA ILE A 204 27.04 20.82 -3.71
C ILE A 204 27.86 21.12 -4.97
N LEU A 205 27.71 22.34 -5.51
CA LEU A 205 28.44 22.83 -6.68
C LEU A 205 29.37 23.96 -6.26
N GLN A 206 30.66 23.82 -6.56
CA GLN A 206 31.59 24.94 -6.38
C GLN A 206 31.20 26.10 -7.33
N PRO A 207 31.25 27.36 -6.86
CA PRO A 207 31.03 28.49 -7.75
C PRO A 207 32.12 28.49 -8.82
N THR A 208 31.70 28.55 -10.09
CA THR A 208 32.64 28.71 -11.22
C THR A 208 33.39 30.02 -11.08
N LEU A 209 34.61 29.95 -10.54
CA LEU A 209 35.62 31.00 -10.58
C LEU A 209 35.82 31.41 -12.04
N LYS A 210 35.41 32.63 -12.37
CA LYS A 210 35.87 33.30 -13.59
C LYS A 210 37.29 33.77 -13.33
N VAL A 211 38.25 33.06 -13.92
CA VAL A 211 39.61 33.54 -14.18
C VAL A 211 39.59 34.19 -15.57
#